data_AF-A0A8J3IMG4-F1
#
_entry.id   AF-A0A8J3IMG4-F1
#
_cell.length_a   1.000
_cell.length_b   1.000
_cell.length_c   1.000
_cell.angle_alpha   90.00
_cell.angle_beta   90.00
_cell.angle_gamma   90.00
#
_symmetry.space_group_name_H-M   'P 1'
#
loop_
_entity.id
_entity.type
_entity.pdbx_description
1 polymer ?
#
loop_
_entity_poly.entity_id
_entity_poly.type
_entity_poly.pdbx_seq_one_letter_code
_entity_poly.pdbx_strand_id
1 'polypeptide(L)'
;MNTEQKKQPGVKNNTTASSKQGTVTLPGNEDKETLLNYYYQMVHIRLFEEKSSEMYTKARIGGYCHLNLGEEATVVGFCTGLGPDDYVYTNYREHGYALGRGITSNAVMAELFGKVTGCSKGRGGSMHMFDSERRFLGGYGIVGGQVPLAVGAAFAVAYRQGKEVVACQMGDGATNGGPFYESLNLAKIYHLPVVFFVVNNQYGMGLRVDEGSAVGELYRKGCMADVRSARVDGTDILAVRDAMRTAVEFARKEQEPYLLEAVSFRFRGHSVIDPDRYRDKEEVQRGRSRDPITLFGERLKAAGLATDAQLQELETQAQQDVDASVRFAEESAFPPVESLFDYIYADEQTTSNAQ
;
A
#
# COMPACT_ATOMS: atom_id res chain seq x y z
N MET A 1 -25.42 -38.60 29.18
CA MET A 1 -25.82 -38.78 27.77
C MET A 1 -24.56 -38.67 26.94
N ASN A 2 -24.06 -39.81 26.44
CA ASN A 2 -22.93 -39.86 25.51
C ASN A 2 -23.43 -39.52 24.11
N THR A 3 -22.75 -38.59 23.44
CA THR A 3 -22.74 -38.54 21.98
C THR A 3 -21.31 -38.34 21.52
N GLU A 4 -20.68 -39.46 21.20
CA GLU A 4 -19.42 -39.54 20.47
C GLU A 4 -19.58 -38.87 19.10
N GLN A 5 -18.79 -37.83 18.84
CA GLN A 5 -18.62 -37.31 17.48
C GLN A 5 -17.64 -38.21 16.72
N LYS A 6 -18.17 -38.99 15.78
CA LYS A 6 -17.40 -39.77 14.81
C LYS A 6 -16.51 -38.84 13.97
N LYS A 7 -15.19 -39.01 14.05
CA LYS A 7 -14.22 -38.50 13.08
C LYS A 7 -14.55 -39.05 11.69
N GLN A 8 -14.77 -38.17 10.71
CA GLN A 8 -14.74 -38.54 9.29
C GLN A 8 -13.29 -38.79 8.84
N PRO A 9 -13.03 -39.76 7.95
CA PRO A 9 -11.69 -40.02 7.44
C PRO A 9 -11.25 -38.93 6.46
N GLY A 10 -9.98 -38.53 6.59
CA GLY A 10 -9.36 -37.49 5.78
C GLY A 10 -9.34 -37.83 4.29
N VAL A 11 -9.82 -36.90 3.48
CA VAL A 11 -9.68 -36.93 2.02
C VAL A 11 -8.22 -36.65 1.68
N LYS A 12 -7.50 -37.67 1.23
CA LYS A 12 -6.19 -37.50 0.58
C LYS A 12 -6.42 -36.90 -0.81
N ASN A 13 -6.29 -35.58 -0.94
CA ASN A 13 -6.16 -34.96 -2.25
C ASN A 13 -4.76 -35.19 -2.79
N ASN A 14 -4.65 -36.24 -3.61
CA ASN A 14 -3.52 -36.51 -4.47
C ASN A 14 -3.70 -35.65 -5.73
N THR A 15 -3.16 -34.44 -5.73
CA THR A 15 -2.98 -33.64 -6.95
C THR A 15 -1.52 -33.32 -7.12
N THR A 16 -0.83 -34.20 -7.84
CA THR A 16 0.43 -33.93 -8.51
C THR A 16 0.19 -32.82 -9.54
N ALA A 17 0.42 -31.56 -9.14
CA ALA A 17 0.50 -30.45 -10.07
C ALA A 17 1.81 -30.57 -10.86
N SER A 18 1.69 -31.06 -12.09
CA SER A 18 2.73 -30.99 -13.11
C SER A 18 3.04 -29.51 -13.39
N SER A 19 4.23 -29.06 -12.99
CA SER A 19 4.77 -27.74 -13.31
C SER A 19 5.19 -27.69 -14.79
N LYS A 20 4.23 -27.44 -15.68
CA LYS A 20 4.56 -26.89 -16.99
C LYS A 20 4.88 -25.41 -16.79
N GLN A 21 6.15 -25.04 -17.02
CA GLN A 21 6.58 -23.65 -17.18
C GLN A 21 5.72 -22.99 -18.26
N GLY A 22 4.70 -22.24 -17.83
CA GLY A 22 3.92 -21.38 -18.72
C GLY A 22 4.81 -20.24 -19.17
N THR A 23 4.92 -20.06 -20.49
CA THR A 23 5.45 -18.85 -21.09
C THR A 23 4.71 -17.65 -20.50
N VAL A 24 5.40 -16.90 -19.65
CA VAL A 24 4.82 -15.77 -18.94
C VAL A 24 4.50 -14.69 -19.98
N THR A 25 3.21 -14.56 -20.31
CA THR A 25 2.73 -13.57 -21.27
C THR A 25 2.66 -12.23 -20.55
N LEU A 26 3.43 -11.24 -21.03
CA LEU A 26 3.20 -9.84 -20.69
C LEU A 26 2.01 -9.32 -21.52
N PRO A 27 1.21 -8.39 -20.98
CA PRO A 27 0.08 -7.83 -21.73
C PRO A 27 0.60 -7.19 -23.02
N GLY A 28 0.05 -7.57 -24.17
CA GLY A 28 0.47 -7.06 -25.48
C GLY A 28 0.13 -5.58 -25.73
N ASN A 29 -0.46 -4.91 -24.74
CA ASN A 29 -1.07 -3.58 -24.88
C ASN A 29 -0.27 -2.50 -24.15
N GLU A 30 0.79 -2.86 -23.45
CA GLU A 30 1.58 -1.94 -22.63
C GLU A 30 2.99 -1.85 -23.17
N ASP A 31 3.48 -0.63 -23.34
CA ASP A 31 4.76 -0.39 -23.94
C ASP A 31 5.91 -0.76 -22.98
N LYS A 32 7.07 -1.02 -23.57
CA LYS A 32 8.27 -1.43 -22.85
C LYS A 32 8.69 -0.39 -21.79
N GLU A 33 8.55 0.90 -22.06
CA GLU A 33 9.00 1.97 -21.18
C GLU A 33 8.14 2.00 -19.91
N THR A 34 6.82 1.86 -20.05
CA THR A 34 5.89 1.73 -18.92
C THR A 34 6.27 0.55 -18.01
N LEU A 35 6.57 -0.61 -18.60
CA LEU A 35 6.95 -1.81 -17.84
C LEU A 35 8.30 -1.63 -17.12
N LEU A 36 9.29 -1.00 -17.77
CA LEU A 36 10.57 -0.67 -17.12
C LEU A 36 10.39 0.35 -16.00
N ASN A 37 9.49 1.31 -16.16
CA ASN A 37 9.17 2.28 -15.13
C ASN A 37 8.54 1.60 -13.89
N TYR A 38 7.67 0.59 -14.05
CA TYR A 38 7.17 -0.19 -12.90
C TYR A 38 8.29 -0.90 -12.15
N TYR A 39 9.26 -1.47 -12.87
CA TYR A 39 10.44 -2.07 -12.24
C TYR A 39 11.23 -1.02 -11.45
N TYR A 40 11.56 0.11 -12.08
CA TYR A 40 12.25 1.22 -11.42
C TYR A 40 11.51 1.71 -10.17
N GLN A 41 10.19 1.90 -10.24
CA GLN A 41 9.41 2.35 -9.08
C GLN A 41 9.48 1.37 -7.91
N MET A 42 9.37 0.05 -8.16
CA MET A 42 9.50 -0.95 -7.11
C MET A 42 10.92 -0.95 -6.49
N VAL A 43 11.96 -0.88 -7.33
CA VAL A 43 13.36 -0.79 -6.86
C VAL A 43 13.59 0.47 -6.04
N HIS A 44 13.12 1.61 -6.52
CA HIS A 44 13.25 2.89 -5.84
C HIS A 44 12.56 2.86 -4.47
N ILE A 45 11.35 2.30 -4.37
CA ILE A 45 10.67 2.11 -3.07
C ILE A 45 11.50 1.19 -2.16
N ARG A 46 11.99 0.05 -2.65
CA ARG A 46 12.84 -0.88 -1.87
C ARG A 46 14.07 -0.16 -1.28
N LEU A 47 14.82 0.53 -2.12
CA LEU A 47 16.04 1.24 -1.72
C LEU A 47 15.72 2.41 -0.77
N PHE A 48 14.64 3.14 -1.01
CA PHE A 48 14.18 4.22 -0.13
C PHE A 48 13.86 3.69 1.27
N GLU A 49 13.16 2.56 1.36
CA GLU A 49 12.77 1.93 2.63
C GLU A 49 13.97 1.32 3.37
N GLU A 50 14.90 0.69 2.66
CA GLU A 50 16.17 0.21 3.23
C GLU A 50 17.00 1.37 3.78
N LYS A 51 17.09 2.48 3.03
CA LYS A 51 17.76 3.70 3.47
C LYS A 51 17.05 4.33 4.67
N SER A 52 15.73 4.34 4.68
CA SER A 52 14.93 4.82 5.83
C SER A 52 15.23 3.98 7.08
N SER A 53 15.36 2.65 6.96
CA SER A 53 15.82 1.84 8.08
C SER A 53 17.23 2.22 8.54
N GLU A 54 18.16 2.44 7.62
CA GLU A 54 19.54 2.82 7.94
C GLU A 54 19.57 4.14 8.71
N MET A 55 18.82 5.13 8.23
CA MET A 55 18.71 6.46 8.86
C MET A 55 18.03 6.41 10.22
N TYR A 56 17.04 5.54 10.40
CA TYR A 56 16.46 5.26 11.71
C TYR A 56 17.51 4.71 12.69
N THR A 57 18.31 3.72 12.27
CA THR A 57 19.40 3.17 13.09
C THR A 57 20.46 4.23 13.44
N LYS A 58 20.71 5.20 12.54
CA LYS A 58 21.58 6.36 12.78
C LYS A 58 20.92 7.48 13.60
N ALA A 59 19.71 7.25 14.14
CA ALA A 59 18.93 8.24 14.89
C ALA A 59 18.66 9.54 14.11
N ARG A 60 18.58 9.47 12.78
CA ARG A 60 18.15 10.57 11.91
C ARG A 60 16.63 10.62 11.76
N ILE A 61 15.97 9.46 11.90
CA ILE A 61 14.51 9.32 11.94
C ILE A 61 14.12 8.93 13.37
N GLY A 62 13.16 9.64 13.95
CA GLY A 62 12.65 9.39 15.30
C GLY A 62 11.22 8.82 15.30
N GLY A 63 10.81 8.27 16.44
CA GLY A 63 9.43 7.80 16.64
C GLY A 63 9.13 6.48 15.93
N TYR A 64 8.04 6.42 15.17
CA TYR A 64 7.61 5.22 14.44
C TYR A 64 8.20 5.20 13.03
N CYS A 65 8.46 4.01 12.48
CA CYS A 65 8.88 3.83 11.09
C CYS A 65 8.44 2.46 10.57
N HIS A 66 7.55 2.45 9.56
CA HIS A 66 6.94 1.25 9.01
C HIS A 66 7.24 1.15 7.51
N LEU A 67 7.97 0.10 7.12
CA LEU A 67 8.54 -0.01 5.76
C LEU A 67 7.69 -0.90 4.85
N ASN A 68 7.55 -0.55 3.56
CA ASN A 68 6.88 -1.39 2.54
C ASN A 68 7.75 -2.54 1.97
N LEU A 69 8.80 -2.98 2.67
CA LEU A 69 9.69 -4.04 2.19
C LEU A 69 8.95 -5.36 1.89
N GLY A 70 8.99 -5.80 0.64
CA GLY A 70 8.30 -6.99 0.13
C GLY A 70 6.87 -6.73 -0.38
N GLU A 71 6.37 -5.51 -0.21
CA GLU A 71 5.03 -5.10 -0.61
C GLU A 71 5.04 -4.21 -1.87
N GLU A 72 6.18 -4.05 -2.54
CA GLU A 72 6.39 -3.05 -3.60
C GLU A 72 5.43 -3.23 -4.79
N ALA A 73 5.15 -4.47 -5.19
CA ALA A 73 4.15 -4.75 -6.23
C ALA A 73 2.73 -4.31 -5.83
N THR A 74 2.37 -4.43 -4.54
CA THR A 74 1.07 -3.93 -4.06
C THR A 74 1.00 -2.42 -4.13
N VAL A 75 2.09 -1.73 -3.77
CA VAL A 75 2.18 -0.27 -3.77
C VAL A 75 2.10 0.27 -5.20
N VAL A 76 2.99 -0.19 -6.08
CA VAL A 76 3.05 0.31 -7.47
C VAL A 76 1.79 -0.08 -8.23
N GLY A 77 1.25 -1.28 -8.00
CA GLY A 77 0.04 -1.76 -8.67
C GLY A 77 -1.19 -0.97 -8.25
N PHE A 78 -1.30 -0.64 -6.95
CA PHE A 78 -2.32 0.27 -6.43
C PHE A 78 -2.23 1.65 -7.09
N CYS A 79 -1.06 2.30 -7.06
CA CYS A 79 -0.89 3.66 -7.57
C CYS A 79 -1.12 3.76 -9.09
N THR A 80 -0.65 2.77 -9.85
CA THR A 80 -0.77 2.75 -11.33
C THR A 80 -2.15 2.29 -11.82
N GLY A 81 -2.96 1.74 -10.93
CA GLY A 81 -4.37 1.44 -11.18
C GLY A 81 -5.30 2.63 -11.02
N LEU A 82 -4.81 3.76 -10.48
CA LEU A 82 -5.59 4.97 -10.19
C LEU A 82 -5.40 6.05 -11.26
N GLY A 83 -6.42 6.87 -11.44
CA GLY A 83 -6.34 8.12 -12.19
C GLY A 83 -5.67 9.24 -11.39
N PRO A 84 -5.22 10.33 -12.05
CA PRO A 84 -4.59 11.47 -11.38
C PRO A 84 -5.55 12.25 -10.45
N ASP A 85 -6.86 12.16 -10.69
CA ASP A 85 -7.88 12.84 -9.87
C ASP A 85 -8.46 11.97 -8.75
N ASP A 86 -8.11 10.69 -8.68
CA ASP A 86 -8.62 9.81 -7.63
C ASP A 86 -7.98 10.17 -6.27
N TYR A 87 -8.75 10.00 -5.19
CA TYR A 87 -8.31 10.29 -3.83
C TYR A 87 -7.68 9.04 -3.20
N VAL A 88 -6.60 9.23 -2.42
CA VAL A 88 -5.88 8.13 -1.75
C VAL A 88 -5.89 8.36 -0.25
N TYR A 89 -6.38 7.36 0.48
CA TYR A 89 -6.29 7.24 1.93
C TYR A 89 -5.49 5.98 2.27
N THR A 90 -4.50 6.09 3.15
CA THR A 90 -3.57 5.00 3.53
C THR A 90 -3.56 4.79 5.04
N ASN A 91 -3.07 3.63 5.48
CA ASN A 91 -2.62 3.50 6.87
C ASN A 91 -1.23 4.12 7.06
N TYR A 92 -0.63 3.96 8.24
CA TYR A 92 0.71 4.46 8.57
C TYR A 92 1.90 3.83 7.82
N ARG A 93 1.70 2.86 6.92
CA ARG A 93 2.77 2.21 6.14
C ARG A 93 2.73 2.69 4.69
N GLU A 94 3.11 3.94 4.52
CA GLU A 94 2.67 4.70 3.35
C GLU A 94 3.77 5.35 2.52
N HIS A 95 5.03 5.23 2.91
CA HIS A 95 6.11 5.92 2.20
C HIS A 95 6.10 5.58 0.71
N GLY A 96 5.96 4.28 0.39
CA GLY A 96 5.85 3.83 -1.00
C GLY A 96 4.63 4.39 -1.73
N TYR A 97 3.49 4.55 -1.04
CA TYR A 97 2.27 5.10 -1.64
C TYR A 97 2.38 6.60 -1.88
N ALA A 98 3.01 7.34 -0.98
CA ALA A 98 3.35 8.75 -1.16
C ALA A 98 4.25 8.94 -2.39
N LEU A 99 5.32 8.14 -2.51
CA LEU A 99 6.22 8.13 -3.67
C LEU A 99 5.49 7.74 -4.96
N GLY A 100 4.70 6.67 -4.91
CA GLY A 100 3.91 6.19 -6.06
C GLY A 100 2.82 7.16 -6.50
N ARG A 101 2.36 8.04 -5.59
CA ARG A 101 1.44 9.15 -5.92
C ARG A 101 2.17 10.42 -6.38
N GLY A 102 3.50 10.40 -6.40
CA GLY A 102 4.35 11.45 -6.97
C GLY A 102 4.85 12.48 -5.97
N ILE A 103 4.70 12.27 -4.66
CA ILE A 103 5.41 13.06 -3.65
C ILE A 103 6.89 12.74 -3.80
N THR A 104 7.75 13.76 -3.88
CA THR A 104 9.16 13.56 -4.19
C THR A 104 9.89 12.84 -3.06
N SER A 105 10.88 12.01 -3.39
CA SER A 105 11.74 11.34 -2.40
C SER A 105 12.37 12.33 -1.43
N ASN A 106 12.74 13.52 -1.92
CA ASN A 106 13.23 14.63 -1.11
C ASN A 106 12.22 15.04 -0.03
N ALA A 107 10.96 15.28 -0.38
CA ALA A 107 9.93 15.68 0.57
C ALA A 107 9.55 14.55 1.53
N VAL A 108 9.50 13.30 1.06
CA VAL A 108 9.23 12.14 1.93
C VAL A 108 10.37 11.94 2.93
N MET A 109 11.63 11.93 2.48
CA MET A 109 12.79 11.76 3.38
C MET A 109 12.95 12.93 4.34
N ALA A 110 12.71 14.16 3.88
CA ALA A 110 12.70 15.34 4.74
C ALA A 110 11.62 15.26 5.82
N GLU A 111 10.42 14.73 5.51
CA GLU A 111 9.38 14.49 6.50
C GLU A 111 9.81 13.46 7.55
N LEU A 112 10.42 12.36 7.12
CA LEU A 112 10.95 11.34 8.03
C LEU A 112 12.03 11.91 8.97
N PHE A 113 12.80 12.88 8.50
CA PHE A 113 13.84 13.57 9.28
C PHE A 113 13.28 14.72 10.14
N GLY A 114 11.97 14.99 10.08
CA GLY A 114 11.33 16.08 10.82
C GLY A 114 11.75 17.46 10.32
N LYS A 115 12.00 17.62 9.02
CA LYS A 115 12.47 18.87 8.40
C LYS A 115 11.31 19.69 7.85
N VAL A 116 11.47 21.01 7.81
CA VAL A 116 10.43 21.95 7.34
C VAL A 116 10.09 21.77 5.86
N THR A 117 11.02 21.19 5.08
CA THR A 117 10.87 20.85 3.67
C THR A 117 10.18 19.50 3.44
N GLY A 118 9.76 18.81 4.51
CA GLY A 118 8.93 17.61 4.45
C GLY A 118 7.53 17.91 3.91
N CYS A 119 6.86 16.91 3.34
CA CYS A 119 5.50 17.06 2.80
C CYS A 119 4.47 17.55 3.84
N SER A 120 4.67 17.25 5.13
CA SER A 120 3.88 17.75 6.26
C SER A 120 4.70 18.71 7.15
N LYS A 121 5.73 19.34 6.57
CA LYS A 121 6.63 20.32 7.22
C LYS A 121 7.34 19.78 8.45
N GLY A 122 7.60 18.47 8.52
CA GLY A 122 8.29 17.82 9.62
C GLY A 122 7.45 17.64 10.88
N ARG A 123 6.13 17.81 10.77
CA ARG A 123 5.18 17.72 11.90
C ARG A 123 4.51 16.36 11.99
N GLY A 124 4.45 15.63 10.87
CA GLY A 124 3.77 14.35 10.78
C GLY A 124 4.71 13.18 11.01
N GLY A 125 5.92 13.25 10.46
CA GLY A 125 6.86 12.14 10.46
C GLY A 125 6.36 10.96 9.62
N SER A 126 6.81 9.75 9.96
CA SER A 126 6.59 8.54 9.15
C SER A 126 5.14 8.14 8.93
N MET A 127 4.25 8.46 9.86
CA MET A 127 2.88 7.93 9.84
C MET A 127 1.84 8.93 9.34
N HIS A 128 2.22 10.15 8.99
CA HIS A 128 1.31 11.29 8.74
C HIS A 128 1.78 12.14 7.57
N MET A 129 1.83 11.55 6.38
CA MET A 129 2.12 12.29 5.15
C MET A 129 0.85 12.94 4.59
N PHE A 130 0.96 13.99 3.78
CA PHE A 130 -0.21 14.62 3.18
C PHE A 130 0.20 15.44 1.97
N ASP A 131 -0.59 15.35 0.90
CA ASP A 131 -0.46 16.23 -0.27
C ASP A 131 -1.83 16.38 -0.94
N SER A 132 -2.46 17.54 -0.73
CA SER A 132 -3.77 17.87 -1.31
C SER A 132 -3.73 18.00 -2.83
N GLU A 133 -2.63 18.46 -3.42
CA GLU A 133 -2.51 18.62 -4.88
C GLU A 133 -2.52 17.26 -5.55
N ARG A 134 -1.84 16.29 -4.95
CA ARG A 134 -1.78 14.89 -5.40
C ARG A 134 -2.93 14.04 -4.88
N ARG A 135 -3.85 14.65 -4.12
CA ARG A 135 -5.00 13.99 -3.46
C ARG A 135 -4.57 12.78 -2.62
N PHE A 136 -3.41 12.90 -1.98
CA PHE A 136 -2.88 11.94 -1.03
C PHE A 136 -3.23 12.42 0.39
N LEU A 137 -4.35 11.92 0.91
CA LEU A 137 -4.88 12.25 2.24
C LEU A 137 -4.54 11.13 3.18
N GLY A 138 -3.26 10.78 3.25
CA GLY A 138 -2.83 9.48 3.70
C GLY A 138 -1.77 9.58 4.75
N GLY A 139 -2.10 9.05 5.93
CA GLY A 139 -1.19 8.86 7.05
C GLY A 139 -1.93 8.74 8.34
N TYR A 140 -2.54 7.58 8.56
CA TYR A 140 -3.36 7.33 9.74
C TYR A 140 -2.73 6.30 10.65
N GLY A 141 -2.30 6.77 11.84
CA GLY A 141 -1.73 5.94 12.90
C GLY A 141 -2.75 5.06 13.64
N ILE A 142 -4.03 5.44 13.63
CA ILE A 142 -5.10 4.65 14.24
C ILE A 142 -5.54 3.56 13.26
N VAL A 143 -5.42 2.29 13.67
CA VAL A 143 -5.77 1.14 12.83
C VAL A 143 -7.25 1.23 12.41
N GLY A 144 -7.48 1.34 11.09
CA GLY A 144 -8.82 1.47 10.51
C GLY A 144 -9.43 2.88 10.61
N GLY A 145 -8.73 3.85 11.20
CA GLY A 145 -9.22 5.22 11.38
C GLY A 145 -9.42 5.98 10.06
N GLN A 146 -8.70 5.60 9.01
CA GLN A 146 -8.86 6.17 7.67
C GLN A 146 -10.13 5.68 6.97
N VAL A 147 -10.67 4.51 7.35
CA VAL A 147 -11.73 3.84 6.58
C VAL A 147 -13.04 4.63 6.58
N PRO A 148 -13.55 5.12 7.73
CA PRO A 148 -14.73 6.00 7.72
C PRO A 148 -14.50 7.33 7.03
N LEU A 149 -13.27 7.87 7.09
CA LEU A 149 -12.91 9.13 6.44
C LEU A 149 -12.91 8.99 4.92
N ALA A 150 -12.40 7.87 4.39
CA ALA A 150 -12.46 7.55 2.97
C ALA A 150 -13.92 7.39 2.50
N VAL A 151 -14.79 6.76 3.31
CA VAL A 151 -16.24 6.68 3.03
C VAL A 151 -16.87 8.07 3.01
N GLY A 152 -16.53 8.95 3.95
CA GLY A 152 -16.99 10.34 3.95
C GLY A 152 -16.54 11.13 2.71
N ALA A 153 -15.30 10.94 2.26
CA ALA A 153 -14.81 11.53 1.02
C ALA A 153 -15.55 10.97 -0.21
N ALA A 154 -15.83 9.67 -0.24
CA ALA A 154 -16.58 9.04 -1.33
C ALA A 154 -18.03 9.54 -1.35
N PHE A 155 -18.63 9.77 -0.18
CA PHE A 155 -19.92 10.45 -0.06
C PHE A 155 -19.86 11.86 -0.64
N ALA A 156 -18.83 12.65 -0.32
CA ALA A 156 -18.68 13.99 -0.89
C ALA A 156 -18.55 13.96 -2.42
N VAL A 157 -17.83 12.97 -2.97
CA VAL A 157 -17.73 12.74 -4.43
C VAL A 157 -19.11 12.43 -5.02
N ALA A 158 -19.85 11.47 -4.46
CA ALA A 158 -21.18 11.10 -4.94
C ALA A 158 -22.17 12.29 -4.83
N TYR A 159 -22.13 13.01 -3.70
CA TYR A 159 -23.00 14.16 -3.43
C TYR A 159 -22.85 15.28 -4.46
N ARG A 160 -21.61 15.56 -4.89
CA ARG A 160 -21.32 16.55 -5.94
C ARG A 160 -21.35 15.98 -7.37
N GLN A 161 -21.78 14.72 -7.54
CA GLN A 161 -21.83 14.02 -8.82
C GLN A 161 -20.46 13.96 -9.53
N GLY A 162 -19.39 13.80 -8.74
CA GLY A 162 -18.03 13.66 -9.24
C GLY A 162 -17.77 12.29 -9.88
N LYS A 163 -16.72 12.23 -10.70
CA LYS A 163 -16.27 10.99 -11.37
C LYS A 163 -15.05 10.36 -10.71
N GLU A 164 -14.55 10.98 -9.66
CA GLU A 164 -13.38 10.49 -8.95
C GLU A 164 -13.72 9.24 -8.15
N VAL A 165 -12.71 8.43 -7.87
CA VAL A 165 -12.81 7.29 -6.97
C VAL A 165 -11.99 7.59 -5.73
N VAL A 166 -12.47 7.11 -4.59
CA VAL A 166 -11.69 7.12 -3.35
C VAL A 166 -11.09 5.75 -3.14
N ALA A 167 -9.77 5.65 -3.08
CA ALA A 167 -9.05 4.43 -2.80
C ALA A 167 -8.57 4.43 -1.35
N CYS A 168 -9.03 3.45 -0.58
CA CYS A 168 -8.72 3.31 0.84
C CYS A 168 -7.84 2.09 1.06
N GLN A 169 -6.54 2.31 1.20
CA GLN A 169 -5.57 1.28 1.53
C GLN A 169 -5.59 0.97 3.03
N MET A 170 -5.50 -0.32 3.36
CA MET A 170 -5.41 -0.81 4.73
C MET A 170 -4.66 -2.15 4.81
N GLY A 171 -4.29 -2.57 6.02
CA GLY A 171 -3.71 -3.89 6.27
C GLY A 171 -4.77 -4.91 6.70
N ASP A 172 -4.42 -6.19 6.66
CA ASP A 172 -5.29 -7.30 7.08
C ASP A 172 -5.90 -7.11 8.48
N GLY A 173 -5.09 -6.73 9.48
CA GLY A 173 -5.56 -6.51 10.85
C GLY A 173 -6.64 -5.43 11.00
N ALA A 174 -6.67 -4.43 10.10
CA ALA A 174 -7.69 -3.38 10.14
C ALA A 174 -9.10 -3.92 9.79
N THR A 175 -9.17 -5.02 9.03
CA THR A 175 -10.44 -5.63 8.61
C THR A 175 -11.21 -6.32 9.75
N ASN A 176 -10.64 -6.35 10.96
CA ASN A 176 -11.29 -6.89 12.16
C ASN A 176 -11.93 -5.81 13.04
N GLY A 177 -11.65 -4.52 12.75
CA GLY A 177 -12.24 -3.41 13.49
C GLY A 177 -13.69 -3.14 13.08
N GLY A 178 -14.53 -2.75 14.04
CA GLY A 178 -15.91 -2.28 13.79
C GLY A 178 -16.03 -1.24 12.66
N PRO A 179 -15.15 -0.21 12.60
CA PRO A 179 -15.21 0.81 11.55
C PRO A 179 -15.14 0.26 10.13
N PHE A 180 -14.43 -0.85 9.88
CA PHE A 180 -14.38 -1.48 8.56
C PHE A 180 -15.76 -2.00 8.13
N TYR A 181 -16.45 -2.69 9.03
CA TYR A 181 -17.75 -3.29 8.78
C TYR A 181 -18.86 -2.24 8.62
N GLU A 182 -18.87 -1.22 9.48
CA GLU A 182 -19.79 -0.10 9.36
C GLU A 182 -19.57 0.66 8.05
N SER A 183 -18.31 0.87 7.66
CA SER A 183 -17.93 1.54 6.42
C SER A 183 -18.37 0.77 5.16
N LEU A 184 -18.21 -0.55 5.12
CA LEU A 184 -18.71 -1.38 4.01
C LEU A 184 -20.24 -1.22 3.85
N ASN A 185 -20.97 -1.29 4.96
CA ASN A 185 -22.42 -1.14 4.95
C ASN A 185 -22.83 0.26 4.46
N LEU A 186 -22.24 1.32 5.02
CA LEU A 186 -22.55 2.70 4.61
C LEU A 186 -22.19 2.97 3.15
N ALA A 187 -21.04 2.50 2.69
CA ALA A 187 -20.62 2.66 1.30
C ALA A 187 -21.58 1.97 0.32
N LYS A 188 -22.11 0.80 0.70
CA LYS A 188 -23.09 0.09 -0.13
C LYS A 188 -24.41 0.82 -0.21
N ILE A 189 -25.03 1.15 0.94
CA ILE A 189 -26.38 1.75 0.95
C ILE A 189 -26.44 3.13 0.28
N TYR A 190 -25.30 3.83 0.23
CA TYR A 190 -25.19 5.13 -0.40
C TYR A 190 -24.59 5.09 -1.80
N HIS A 191 -24.31 3.91 -2.36
CA HIS A 191 -23.77 3.78 -3.71
C HIS A 191 -22.51 4.63 -3.90
N LEU A 192 -21.49 4.39 -3.07
CA LEU A 192 -20.30 5.24 -3.03
C LEU A 192 -19.16 4.71 -3.92
N PRO A 193 -18.46 5.58 -4.67
CA PRO A 193 -17.34 5.20 -5.53
C PRO A 193 -16.05 5.02 -4.71
N VAL A 194 -16.01 3.98 -3.87
CA VAL A 194 -14.87 3.68 -2.98
C VAL A 194 -14.29 2.28 -3.23
N VAL A 195 -12.97 2.19 -3.35
CA VAL A 195 -12.23 0.92 -3.42
C VAL A 195 -11.50 0.71 -2.10
N PHE A 196 -11.90 -0.31 -1.35
CA PHE A 196 -11.19 -0.79 -0.17
C PHE A 196 -10.08 -1.74 -0.61
N PHE A 197 -8.83 -1.32 -0.48
CA PHE A 197 -7.66 -2.09 -0.89
C PHE A 197 -6.95 -2.66 0.34
N VAL A 198 -7.10 -3.96 0.56
CA VAL A 198 -6.52 -4.68 1.70
C VAL A 198 -5.20 -5.31 1.27
N VAL A 199 -4.10 -4.84 1.83
CA VAL A 199 -2.80 -5.52 1.77
C VAL A 199 -2.78 -6.58 2.86
N ASN A 200 -2.97 -7.83 2.46
CA ASN A 200 -2.85 -8.97 3.35
C ASN A 200 -1.40 -9.47 3.33
N ASN A 201 -0.59 -8.98 4.26
CA ASN A 201 0.81 -9.40 4.43
C ASN A 201 0.98 -10.55 5.42
N GLN A 202 -0.12 -11.26 5.70
CA GLN A 202 -0.27 -12.39 6.62
C GLN A 202 -0.27 -12.05 8.13
N TYR A 203 0.10 -10.83 8.53
CA TYR A 203 0.29 -10.49 9.95
C TYR A 203 -0.15 -9.06 10.35
N GLY A 204 -1.15 -9.01 11.23
CA GLY A 204 -1.53 -7.81 11.97
C GLY A 204 -0.61 -7.59 13.16
N MET A 205 0.43 -6.78 12.98
CA MET A 205 1.56 -6.68 13.91
C MET A 205 2.21 -8.06 14.11
N GLY A 206 1.83 -8.78 15.17
CA GLY A 206 2.33 -10.12 15.50
C GLY A 206 1.28 -11.24 15.45
N LEU A 207 0.02 -10.93 15.11
CA LEU A 207 -1.07 -11.91 15.04
C LEU A 207 -1.27 -12.34 13.58
N ARG A 208 -1.21 -13.65 13.32
CA ARG A 208 -1.40 -14.18 11.96
C ARG A 208 -2.87 -14.08 11.54
N VAL A 209 -3.14 -13.90 10.24
CA VAL A 209 -4.50 -13.68 9.74
C VAL A 209 -5.49 -14.79 10.10
N ASP A 210 -5.06 -16.05 10.06
CA ASP A 210 -5.89 -17.21 10.41
C ASP A 210 -6.13 -17.36 11.94
N GLU A 211 -5.36 -16.65 12.77
CA GLU A 211 -5.55 -16.55 14.21
C GLU A 211 -6.38 -15.32 14.59
N GLY A 212 -6.27 -14.24 13.81
CA GLY A 212 -6.91 -12.95 14.07
C GLY A 212 -8.25 -12.73 13.36
N SER A 213 -8.58 -13.51 12.33
CA SER A 213 -9.81 -13.36 11.55
C SER A 213 -10.54 -14.69 11.38
N ALA A 214 -11.81 -14.75 11.78
CA ALA A 214 -12.67 -15.90 11.54
C ALA A 214 -12.88 -16.19 10.04
N VAL A 215 -12.77 -15.16 9.20
CA VAL A 215 -12.74 -15.27 7.75
C VAL A 215 -11.31 -14.94 7.31
N GLY A 216 -10.45 -15.96 7.18
CA GLY A 216 -9.04 -15.78 6.78
C GLY A 216 -8.87 -15.37 5.31
N GLU A 217 -9.92 -15.55 4.50
CA GLU A 217 -9.99 -15.04 3.14
C GLU A 217 -10.64 -13.66 3.10
N LEU A 218 -9.87 -12.60 3.28
CA LEU A 218 -10.40 -11.28 3.64
C LEU A 218 -11.31 -10.67 2.57
N TYR A 219 -11.08 -10.94 1.28
CA TYR A 219 -12.00 -10.51 0.22
C TYR A 219 -13.44 -11.00 0.46
N ARG A 220 -13.63 -12.18 1.05
CA ARG A 220 -14.97 -12.74 1.33
C ARG A 220 -15.74 -11.91 2.36
N LYS A 221 -15.08 -11.07 3.15
CA LYS A 221 -15.77 -10.17 4.08
C LYS A 221 -16.68 -9.17 3.35
N GLY A 222 -16.47 -8.90 2.06
CA GLY A 222 -17.37 -8.07 1.27
C GLY A 222 -18.83 -8.58 1.23
N CYS A 223 -19.04 -9.90 1.36
CA CYS A 223 -20.38 -10.48 1.27
C CYS A 223 -21.34 -10.02 2.38
N MET A 224 -20.82 -9.54 3.51
CA MET A 224 -21.65 -9.10 4.64
C MET A 224 -22.51 -7.87 4.34
N ALA A 225 -22.09 -7.08 3.35
CA ALA A 225 -22.75 -5.85 2.92
C ALA A 225 -22.99 -5.87 1.40
N ASP A 226 -23.00 -7.05 0.77
CA ASP A 226 -23.17 -7.22 -0.68
C ASP A 226 -22.21 -6.34 -1.52
N VAL A 227 -20.98 -6.18 -1.01
CA VAL A 227 -19.90 -5.44 -1.67
C VAL A 227 -19.16 -6.40 -2.60
N ARG A 228 -19.03 -6.02 -3.87
CA ARG A 228 -18.27 -6.82 -4.84
C ARG A 228 -16.82 -6.91 -4.39
N SER A 229 -16.25 -8.11 -4.45
CA SER A 229 -14.92 -8.35 -3.93
C SER A 229 -14.09 -9.29 -4.81
N ALA A 230 -12.77 -9.10 -4.80
CA ALA A 230 -11.83 -10.03 -5.42
C ALA A 230 -10.53 -10.14 -4.61
N ARG A 231 -9.78 -11.20 -4.91
CA ARG A 231 -8.43 -11.43 -4.39
C ARG A 231 -7.45 -11.49 -5.55
N VAL A 232 -6.25 -10.96 -5.34
CA VAL A 232 -5.15 -10.99 -6.30
C VAL A 232 -3.83 -11.40 -5.64
N ASP A 233 -2.91 -11.93 -6.44
CA ASP A 233 -1.52 -12.13 -6.02
C ASP A 233 -0.83 -10.78 -5.87
N GLY A 234 -0.51 -10.40 -4.63
CA GLY A 234 0.15 -9.15 -4.30
C GLY A 234 1.65 -9.11 -4.63
N THR A 235 2.21 -10.21 -5.13
CA THR A 235 3.61 -10.27 -5.60
C THR A 235 3.74 -10.05 -7.12
N ASP A 236 2.63 -10.05 -7.86
CA ASP A 236 2.61 -9.74 -9.30
C ASP A 236 2.06 -8.32 -9.51
N ILE A 237 2.95 -7.40 -9.87
CA ILE A 237 2.62 -5.99 -10.13
C ILE A 237 1.52 -5.83 -11.18
N LEU A 238 1.54 -6.61 -12.26
CA LEU A 238 0.56 -6.47 -13.33
C LEU A 238 -0.80 -7.00 -12.89
N ALA A 239 -0.81 -8.09 -12.11
CA ALA A 239 -2.04 -8.61 -11.53
C ALA A 239 -2.69 -7.59 -10.59
N VAL A 240 -1.91 -6.99 -9.67
CA VAL A 240 -2.42 -5.96 -8.76
C VAL A 240 -2.96 -4.77 -9.54
N ARG A 241 -2.21 -4.25 -10.52
CA ARG A 241 -2.64 -3.12 -11.33
C ARG A 241 -3.93 -3.40 -12.08
N ASP A 242 -4.03 -4.55 -12.75
CA ASP A 242 -5.21 -4.87 -13.56
C ASP A 242 -6.44 -5.09 -12.68
N ALA A 243 -6.27 -5.70 -11.51
CA ALA A 243 -7.33 -5.82 -10.51
C ALA A 243 -7.74 -4.45 -9.97
N MET A 244 -6.80 -3.55 -9.71
CA MET A 244 -7.06 -2.18 -9.26
C MET A 244 -7.80 -1.38 -10.33
N ARG A 245 -7.36 -1.42 -11.60
CA ARG A 245 -8.05 -0.77 -12.74
C ARG A 245 -9.49 -1.27 -12.85
N THR A 246 -9.71 -2.57 -12.72
CA THR A 246 -11.05 -3.17 -12.73
C THR A 246 -11.91 -2.66 -11.57
N ALA A 247 -11.36 -2.62 -10.36
CA ALA A 247 -12.07 -2.15 -9.17
C ALA A 247 -12.43 -0.65 -9.28
N VAL A 248 -11.48 0.17 -9.73
CA VAL A 248 -11.67 1.62 -9.94
C VAL A 248 -12.70 1.88 -11.04
N GLU A 249 -12.62 1.16 -12.16
CA GLU A 249 -13.59 1.30 -13.25
C GLU A 249 -15.00 0.90 -12.80
N PHE A 250 -15.14 -0.19 -12.05
CA PHE A 250 -16.42 -0.59 -11.46
C PHE A 250 -16.95 0.48 -10.51
N ALA A 251 -16.14 0.91 -9.53
CA ALA A 251 -16.55 1.90 -8.55
C ALA A 251 -16.97 3.23 -9.20
N ARG A 252 -16.26 3.64 -10.25
CA ARG A 252 -16.56 4.86 -11.00
C ARG A 252 -17.85 4.74 -11.81
N LYS A 253 -18.01 3.65 -12.57
CA LYS A 253 -19.13 3.47 -13.51
C LYS A 253 -20.44 3.12 -12.82
N GLU A 254 -20.37 2.18 -11.88
CA GLU A 254 -21.55 1.66 -11.19
C GLU A 254 -21.91 2.49 -9.96
N GLN A 255 -21.02 3.39 -9.52
CA GLN A 255 -21.15 4.12 -8.25
C GLN A 255 -21.36 3.13 -7.09
N GLU A 256 -20.48 2.14 -6.98
CA GLU A 256 -20.63 1.05 -6.01
C GLU A 256 -19.29 0.76 -5.35
N PRO A 257 -19.25 0.40 -4.05
CA PRO A 257 -18.00 0.04 -3.41
C PRO A 257 -17.41 -1.25 -3.96
N TYR A 258 -16.09 -1.36 -3.88
CA TYR A 258 -15.35 -2.58 -4.22
C TYR A 258 -14.36 -2.96 -3.12
N LEU A 259 -14.21 -4.24 -2.82
CA LEU A 259 -13.20 -4.77 -1.89
C LEU A 259 -12.15 -5.60 -2.64
N LEU A 260 -10.91 -5.14 -2.67
CA LEU A 260 -9.80 -5.84 -3.31
C LEU A 260 -8.78 -6.27 -2.27
N GLU A 261 -8.53 -7.57 -2.15
CA GLU A 261 -7.47 -8.13 -1.31
C GLU A 261 -6.24 -8.47 -2.15
N ALA A 262 -5.10 -7.84 -1.86
CA ALA A 262 -3.81 -8.20 -2.41
C ALA A 262 -3.02 -9.03 -1.38
N VAL A 263 -2.75 -10.29 -1.69
CA VAL A 263 -2.03 -11.20 -0.79
C VAL A 263 -0.52 -11.07 -1.05
N SER A 264 0.20 -10.53 -0.08
CA SER A 264 1.64 -10.26 -0.16
C SER A 264 2.37 -10.76 1.09
N PHE A 265 3.64 -10.39 1.26
CA PHE A 265 4.46 -10.78 2.41
C PHE A 265 5.43 -9.67 2.81
N ARG A 266 5.34 -9.20 4.06
CA ARG A 266 6.23 -8.15 4.59
C ARG A 266 7.58 -8.75 4.99
N PHE A 267 8.69 -8.23 4.45
CA PHE A 267 10.02 -8.81 4.68
C PHE A 267 10.64 -8.50 6.04
N ARG A 268 10.18 -7.43 6.68
CA ARG A 268 10.63 -7.03 8.02
C ARG A 268 9.52 -7.25 9.05
N GLY A 269 9.86 -7.18 10.34
CA GLY A 269 8.88 -7.08 11.42
C GLY A 269 7.93 -5.89 11.22
N HIS A 270 7.01 -5.70 12.16
CA HIS A 270 5.96 -4.70 12.10
C HIS A 270 6.49 -3.29 11.79
N SER A 271 7.50 -2.87 12.53
CA SER A 271 8.22 -1.60 12.38
C SER A 271 9.73 -1.85 12.41
N VAL A 272 10.54 -0.80 12.23
CA VAL A 272 12.02 -0.91 12.26
C VAL A 272 12.54 -1.53 13.57
N ILE A 273 11.83 -1.34 14.70
CA ILE A 273 12.21 -1.82 16.03
C ILE A 273 11.65 -3.21 16.38
N ASP A 274 10.75 -3.77 15.59
CA ASP A 274 10.16 -5.07 15.87
C ASP A 274 11.17 -6.19 15.54
N PRO A 275 11.62 -6.98 16.54
CA PRO A 275 12.58 -8.06 16.35
C PRO A 275 12.01 -9.30 15.65
N ASP A 276 10.70 -9.33 15.33
CA ASP A 276 10.08 -10.39 14.55
C ASP A 276 10.19 -11.80 15.19
N ARG A 277 9.75 -11.90 16.46
CA ARG A 277 9.86 -13.15 17.25
C ARG A 277 8.68 -14.11 17.09
N TYR A 278 7.67 -13.76 16.30
CA TYR A 278 6.40 -14.49 16.18
C TYR A 278 6.27 -15.26 14.87
N ARG A 279 7.11 -15.00 13.87
CA ARG A 279 7.04 -15.67 12.57
C ARG A 279 7.97 -16.87 12.50
N ASP A 280 7.48 -17.92 11.83
CA ASP A 280 8.31 -19.06 11.49
C ASP A 280 9.38 -18.67 10.47
N LYS A 281 10.61 -19.18 10.65
CA LYS A 281 11.74 -18.83 9.79
C LYS A 281 11.59 -19.38 8.37
N GLU A 282 11.01 -20.57 8.22
CA GLU A 282 10.77 -21.17 6.90
C GLU A 282 9.67 -20.41 6.15
N GLU A 283 8.64 -19.94 6.85
CA GLU A 283 7.64 -19.04 6.29
C GLU A 283 8.28 -17.73 5.79
N VAL A 284 9.12 -17.08 6.60
CA VAL A 284 9.84 -15.86 6.18
C VAL A 284 10.73 -16.12 4.97
N GLN A 285 11.43 -17.25 4.92
CA GLN A 285 12.27 -17.61 3.78
C GLN A 285 11.44 -17.83 2.50
N ARG A 286 10.31 -18.54 2.61
CA ARG A 286 9.38 -18.74 1.48
C ARG A 286 8.76 -17.44 0.98
N GLY A 287 8.40 -16.54 1.91
CA GLY A 287 7.91 -15.21 1.55
C GLY A 287 8.96 -14.41 0.78
N ARG A 288 10.21 -14.42 1.25
CA ARG A 288 11.34 -13.74 0.60
C ARG A 288 11.72 -14.33 -0.75
N SER A 289 11.54 -15.64 -0.97
CA SER A 289 11.80 -16.24 -2.29
C SER A 289 10.82 -15.80 -3.36
N ARG A 290 9.75 -15.09 -2.99
CA ARG A 290 8.75 -14.51 -3.90
C ARG A 290 8.89 -12.99 -4.00
N ASP A 291 10.12 -12.48 -4.03
CA ASP A 291 10.38 -11.04 -4.14
C ASP A 291 9.78 -10.46 -5.43
N PRO A 292 8.83 -9.50 -5.34
CA PRO A 292 8.17 -8.94 -6.52
C PRO A 292 9.15 -8.29 -7.50
N ILE A 293 10.25 -7.70 -7.01
CA ILE A 293 11.25 -7.06 -7.87
C ILE A 293 11.99 -8.11 -8.70
N THR A 294 12.49 -9.16 -8.03
CA THR A 294 13.21 -10.24 -8.71
C THR A 294 12.31 -10.94 -9.72
N LEU A 295 11.09 -11.32 -9.31
CA LEU A 295 10.14 -12.02 -10.18
C LEU A 295 9.79 -11.19 -11.41
N PHE A 296 9.55 -9.88 -11.24
CA PHE A 296 9.21 -9.02 -12.37
C PHE A 296 10.41 -8.77 -13.28
N GLY A 297 11.61 -8.56 -12.73
CA GLY A 297 12.85 -8.42 -13.52
C GLY A 297 13.13 -9.66 -14.37
N GLU A 298 12.97 -10.86 -13.81
CA GLU A 298 13.09 -12.12 -14.55
C GLU A 298 12.05 -12.23 -15.67
N ARG A 299 10.80 -11.83 -15.40
CA ARG A 299 9.73 -11.80 -16.40
C ARG A 299 10.04 -10.85 -17.56
N LEU A 300 10.57 -9.66 -17.28
CA LEU A 300 10.98 -8.69 -18.31
C LEU A 300 12.12 -9.23 -19.18
N LYS A 301 13.10 -9.90 -18.58
CA LYS A 301 14.22 -10.53 -19.31
C LYS A 301 13.75 -11.71 -20.16
N ALA A 302 12.91 -12.57 -19.61
CA ALA A 302 12.35 -13.72 -20.33
C ALA A 302 11.52 -13.30 -21.56
N ALA A 303 10.87 -12.13 -21.50
CA ALA A 303 10.13 -11.55 -22.60
C ALA A 303 10.99 -10.73 -23.60
N GLY A 304 12.31 -10.64 -23.39
CA GLY A 304 13.20 -9.84 -24.24
C GLY A 304 13.00 -8.32 -24.11
N LEU A 305 12.30 -7.86 -23.07
CA LEU A 305 12.02 -6.44 -22.85
C LEU A 305 13.12 -5.74 -22.04
N ALA A 306 13.92 -6.48 -21.28
CA ALA A 306 15.05 -5.93 -20.53
C ALA A 306 16.28 -6.83 -20.65
N THR A 307 17.46 -6.24 -20.47
CA THR A 307 18.72 -6.97 -20.25
C THR A 307 19.18 -6.73 -18.81
N ASP A 308 20.11 -7.55 -18.31
CA ASP A 308 20.71 -7.33 -16.98
C ASP A 308 21.35 -5.93 -16.88
N ALA A 309 22.00 -5.46 -17.94
CA ALA A 309 22.58 -4.11 -17.98
C ALA A 309 21.53 -3.01 -17.82
N GLN A 310 20.36 -3.16 -18.47
CA GLN A 310 19.27 -2.19 -18.35
C GLN A 310 18.65 -2.17 -16.95
N LEU A 311 18.45 -3.34 -16.33
CA LEU A 311 17.92 -3.41 -14.97
C LEU A 311 18.92 -2.82 -13.95
N GLN A 312 20.22 -3.10 -14.13
CA GLN A 312 21.29 -2.54 -13.30
C GLN A 312 21.40 -1.01 -13.41
N GLU A 313 21.16 -0.46 -14.60
CA GLU A 313 21.11 0.99 -14.82
C GLU A 313 19.96 1.64 -14.03
N LEU A 314 18.76 1.06 -14.09
CA LEU A 314 17.60 1.51 -13.31
C LEU A 314 17.85 1.43 -11.80
N GLU A 315 18.49 0.37 -11.33
CA GLU A 315 18.90 0.24 -9.93
C GLU A 315 19.92 1.30 -9.51
N THR A 316 20.89 1.60 -10.38
CA THR A 316 21.89 2.64 -10.14
C THR A 316 21.22 4.02 -10.07
N GLN A 317 20.28 4.30 -10.98
CA GLN A 317 19.50 5.53 -10.97
C GLN A 317 18.69 5.66 -9.67
N ALA A 318 17.94 4.62 -9.29
CA ALA A 318 17.14 4.61 -8.07
C ALA A 318 18.01 4.84 -6.82
N GLN A 319 19.21 4.26 -6.76
CA GLN A 319 20.17 4.48 -5.68
C GLN A 319 20.63 5.94 -5.62
N GLN A 320 20.94 6.55 -6.77
CA GLN A 320 21.33 7.97 -6.84
C GLN A 320 20.22 8.90 -6.35
N ASP A 321 18.97 8.62 -6.74
CA ASP A 321 17.80 9.40 -6.33
C ASP A 321 17.56 9.30 -4.81
N VAL A 322 17.69 8.10 -4.24
CA VAL A 322 17.59 7.87 -2.79
C VAL A 322 18.71 8.60 -2.04
N ASP A 323 19.96 8.49 -2.49
CA ASP A 323 21.09 9.18 -1.85
C ASP A 323 20.97 10.70 -1.95
N ALA A 324 20.43 11.22 -3.05
CA ALA A 324 20.11 12.64 -3.20
C ALA A 324 19.04 13.08 -2.19
N SER A 325 18.02 12.27 -1.95
CA SER A 325 16.97 12.59 -0.96
C SER A 325 17.49 12.64 0.48
N VAL A 326 18.44 11.78 0.83
CA VAL A 326 19.10 11.82 2.14
C VAL A 326 19.92 13.10 2.30
N ARG A 327 20.76 13.44 1.30
CA ARG A 327 21.53 14.71 1.33
C ARG A 327 20.62 15.91 1.47
N PHE A 328 19.55 15.96 0.68
CA PHE A 328 18.55 17.03 0.76
C PHE A 328 17.93 17.14 2.16
N ALA A 329 17.56 16.02 2.78
CA ALA A 329 17.00 16.01 4.13
C ALA A 329 18.03 16.43 5.19
N GLU A 330 19.30 16.02 5.06
CA GLU A 330 20.38 16.42 5.96
C GLU A 330 20.66 17.94 5.90
N GLU A 331 20.67 18.50 4.69
CA GLU A 331 20.90 19.93 4.42
C GLU A 331 19.68 20.81 4.75
N SER A 332 18.48 20.22 4.83
CA SER A 332 17.25 20.94 5.17
C SER A 332 17.21 21.38 6.64
N ALA A 333 16.62 22.54 6.89
CA ALA A 333 16.42 23.07 8.24
C ALA A 333 15.33 22.31 9.00
N PHE A 334 15.50 22.21 10.32
CA PHE A 334 14.40 21.85 11.20
C PHE A 334 13.38 23.00 11.27
N PRO A 335 12.09 22.72 11.52
CA PRO A 335 11.11 23.76 11.81
C PRO A 335 11.57 24.62 13.00
N PRO A 336 11.47 25.96 12.91
CA PRO A 336 11.82 26.84 14.01
C PRO A 336 10.85 26.60 15.19
N VAL A 337 11.35 26.71 16.43
CA VAL A 337 10.54 26.46 17.64
C VAL A 337 9.35 27.43 17.71
N GLU A 338 9.51 28.63 17.18
CA GLU A 338 8.47 29.66 17.09
C GLU A 338 7.26 29.19 16.29
N SER A 339 7.45 28.29 15.31
CA SER A 339 6.36 27.72 14.53
C SER A 339 5.56 26.65 15.27
N LEU A 340 5.93 26.26 16.50
CA LEU A 340 5.35 25.09 17.18
C LEU A 340 3.81 25.08 17.17
N PHE A 341 3.18 26.24 17.37
CA PHE A 341 1.72 26.39 17.44
C PHE A 341 1.04 26.69 16.09
N ASP A 342 1.80 26.77 15.00
CA ASP A 342 1.25 26.95 13.67
C ASP A 342 0.35 25.76 13.28
N TYR A 343 -0.70 26.04 12.50
CA TYR A 343 -1.64 25.07 11.95
C TYR A 343 -2.52 24.32 12.98
N ILE A 344 -2.62 24.82 14.22
CA ILE A 344 -3.61 24.29 15.19
C ILE A 344 -5.04 24.54 14.71
N TYR A 345 -5.30 25.72 14.14
CA TYR A 345 -6.54 26.06 13.48
C TYR A 345 -6.24 26.60 12.08
N ALA A 346 -7.16 26.40 11.15
CA ALA A 346 -7.17 27.15 9.90
C ALA A 346 -7.52 28.62 10.19
N ASP A 347 -6.85 29.57 9.54
CA ASP A 347 -7.28 30.97 9.59
C ASP A 347 -8.50 31.22 8.67
N GLU A 348 -9.26 32.27 8.94
CA GLU A 348 -10.45 32.64 8.14
C GLU A 348 -10.08 32.98 6.67
N GLN A 349 -8.85 33.43 6.39
CA GLN A 349 -8.42 33.78 5.03
C GLN A 349 -8.20 32.54 4.15
N THR A 350 -7.71 31.44 4.71
CA THR A 350 -7.47 30.17 4.00
C THR A 350 -8.77 29.53 3.53
N THR A 351 -9.89 29.79 4.23
CA THR A 351 -11.22 29.26 3.85
C THR A 351 -11.87 29.95 2.65
N SER A 352 -11.44 31.16 2.28
CA SER A 352 -12.04 31.91 1.16
C SER A 352 -11.55 31.47 -0.23
N ASN A 353 -10.37 30.86 -0.32
CA ASN A 353 -9.80 30.37 -1.59
C ASN A 353 -10.21 28.92 -1.93
N ALA A 354 -11.07 28.30 -1.11
CA ALA A 354 -11.56 26.93 -1.28
C ALA A 354 -13.05 26.85 -1.63
N GLN A 355 -13.71 27.98 -1.94
CA GLN A 355 -15.09 28.05 -2.44
C GLN A 355 -15.17 28.10 -3.96
#